data_AF-A0A8B5XG60-F1
#
_entry.id   AF-A0A8B5XG60-F1
#
_cell.length_a   1.000
_cell.length_b   1.000
_cell.length_c   1.000
_cell.angle_alpha   90.00
_cell.angle_beta   90.00
_cell.angle_gamma   90.00
#
_symmetry.space_group_name_H-M   'P 1'
#
loop_
_entity.id
_entity.type
_entity.pdbx_description
1 polymer ?
#
loop_
_entity_poly.entity_id
_entity_poly.type
_entity_poly.pdbx_seq_one_letter_code
_entity_poly.pdbx_strand_id
1 'polypeptide(L)'
;MNSGVLHTEGEPADDQTLNRVAISFGPQYGAISSRQVEDGFRSANMGGYDAVIFAGFAFQAEAQQAITDVQHPHVKAFMSHIRPDVIMTDVRGESLLKTTADSQLFSVFGEPDVELHTAEDDSYRLTLNGVDVYDPLTGDVQSASGERIAAWFLDTDYDGRTFAICQAFFPDKSAWNKLQRALKSTIDDEVFDQLTSRESLPFKGGDHRRVAVKVIDQRGNEVMRVIPLDRMVTYS
;
A
#
# COMPACT_ATOMS: atom_id res chain seq x y z
N MET A 1 -26.40 -13.84 15.33
CA MET A 1 -25.15 -14.61 15.58
C MET A 1 -24.01 -13.73 15.13
N ASN A 2 -23.17 -13.27 16.07
CA ASN A 2 -21.99 -12.48 15.74
C ASN A 2 -20.97 -13.44 15.14
N SER A 3 -20.51 -13.19 13.91
CA SER A 3 -19.58 -14.09 13.18
C SER A 3 -18.17 -14.14 13.79
N GLY A 4 -17.93 -13.39 14.88
CA GLY A 4 -16.63 -13.29 15.56
C GLY A 4 -15.59 -12.51 14.77
N VAL A 5 -15.94 -11.96 13.60
CA VAL A 5 -15.02 -11.29 12.68
C VAL A 5 -14.80 -9.82 13.02
N LEU A 6 -15.77 -9.19 13.70
CA LEU A 6 -15.66 -7.83 14.22
C LEU A 6 -15.24 -7.92 15.68
N HIS A 7 -14.09 -7.33 16.00
CA HIS A 7 -13.40 -7.53 17.27
C HIS A 7 -13.63 -6.36 18.23
N THR A 8 -13.77 -5.16 17.68
CA THR A 8 -14.05 -3.94 18.45
C THR A 8 -14.80 -2.94 17.57
N GLU A 9 -15.33 -1.90 18.19
CA GLU A 9 -15.97 -0.76 17.54
C GLU A 9 -15.43 0.56 18.10
N GLY A 10 -15.69 1.65 17.40
CA GLY A 10 -15.35 3.01 17.81
C GLY A 10 -16.13 4.07 17.05
N GLU A 11 -16.02 5.30 17.52
CA GLU A 11 -16.61 6.49 16.90
C GLU A 11 -15.45 7.40 16.46
N PRO A 12 -15.45 7.92 15.22
CA PRO A 12 -14.40 8.81 14.76
C PRO A 12 -14.51 10.18 15.46
N ALA A 13 -13.36 10.78 15.78
CA ALA A 13 -13.31 12.00 16.60
C ALA A 13 -13.77 13.27 15.88
N ASP A 14 -13.58 13.36 14.56
CA ASP A 14 -13.78 14.60 13.78
C ASP A 14 -14.63 14.44 12.49
N ASP A 15 -15.05 13.22 12.13
CA ASP A 15 -15.85 12.99 10.91
C ASP A 15 -17.35 12.95 11.24
N GLN A 16 -18.08 14.01 10.86
CA GLN A 16 -19.55 14.09 11.04
C GLN A 16 -20.35 13.13 10.13
N THR A 17 -19.69 12.40 9.23
CA THR A 17 -20.35 11.49 8.27
C THR A 17 -20.33 10.02 8.68
N LEU A 18 -19.44 9.64 9.60
CA LEU A 18 -19.31 8.27 10.11
C LEU A 18 -19.57 8.31 11.62
N ASN A 19 -20.57 7.57 12.10
CA ASN A 19 -20.90 7.55 13.53
C ASN A 19 -20.38 6.29 14.20
N ARG A 20 -20.48 5.14 13.53
CA ARG A 20 -20.06 3.84 14.09
C ARG A 20 -19.15 3.09 13.14
N VAL A 21 -17.94 2.82 13.59
CA VAL A 21 -16.92 2.08 12.83
C VAL A 21 -16.59 0.78 13.54
N ALA A 22 -16.65 -0.33 12.84
CA ALA A 22 -16.19 -1.62 13.34
C ALA A 22 -14.73 -1.87 12.93
N ILE A 23 -14.00 -2.65 13.73
CA ILE A 23 -12.62 -3.05 13.42
C ILE A 23 -12.52 -4.57 13.38
N SER A 24 -11.94 -5.10 12.30
CA SER A 24 -11.63 -6.52 12.12
C SER A 24 -10.11 -6.71 12.08
N PHE A 25 -9.56 -7.37 13.09
CA PHE A 25 -8.14 -7.72 13.13
C PHE A 25 -7.86 -8.98 12.32
N GLY A 26 -6.79 -8.95 11.53
CA GLY A 26 -6.23 -10.10 10.87
C GLY A 26 -5.48 -11.03 11.82
N PRO A 27 -5.16 -12.26 11.37
CA PRO A 27 -4.33 -13.17 12.16
C PRO A 27 -2.92 -12.60 12.40
N GLN A 28 -2.35 -12.90 13.57
CA GLN A 28 -1.01 -12.43 13.95
C GLN A 28 0.10 -12.92 13.00
N TYR A 29 -0.03 -14.15 12.49
CA TYR A 29 0.94 -14.80 11.60
C TYR A 29 0.27 -15.23 10.29
N GLY A 30 -0.44 -14.30 9.63
CA GLY A 30 -1.11 -14.58 8.38
C GLY A 30 -1.69 -13.34 7.72
N ALA A 31 -2.30 -13.55 6.56
CA ALA A 31 -2.96 -12.48 5.82
C ALA A 31 -4.47 -12.46 6.11
N ILE A 32 -5.07 -11.27 6.07
CA ILE A 32 -6.51 -11.13 5.97
C ILE A 32 -6.97 -11.73 4.64
N SER A 33 -7.97 -12.60 4.71
CA SER A 33 -8.51 -13.33 3.56
C SER A 33 -9.78 -12.68 3.01
N SER A 34 -10.12 -12.95 1.75
CA SER A 34 -11.37 -12.48 1.14
C SER A 34 -12.59 -12.92 1.94
N ARG A 35 -12.57 -14.15 2.48
CA ARG A 35 -13.64 -14.64 3.35
C ARG A 35 -13.82 -13.77 4.59
N GLN A 36 -12.71 -13.39 5.24
CA GLN A 36 -12.77 -12.50 6.41
C GLN A 36 -13.33 -11.12 6.03
N VAL A 37 -12.96 -10.61 4.85
CA VAL A 37 -13.50 -9.36 4.32
C VAL A 37 -15.01 -9.47 4.08
N GLU A 38 -15.48 -10.50 3.39
CA GLU A 38 -16.90 -10.75 3.11
C GLU A 38 -17.73 -10.90 4.39
N ASP A 39 -17.25 -11.72 5.33
CA ASP A 39 -17.91 -11.92 6.62
C ASP A 39 -17.92 -10.62 7.44
N GLY A 40 -16.84 -9.83 7.34
CA GLY A 40 -16.70 -8.50 7.94
C GLY A 40 -17.74 -7.51 7.42
N PHE A 41 -17.84 -7.35 6.10
CA PHE A 41 -18.87 -6.52 5.48
C PHE A 41 -20.28 -6.92 5.89
N ARG A 42 -20.58 -8.22 5.82
CA ARG A 42 -21.91 -8.74 6.19
C ARG A 42 -22.25 -8.42 7.63
N SER A 43 -21.28 -8.61 8.53
CA SER A 43 -21.46 -8.37 9.96
C SER A 43 -21.57 -6.88 10.27
N ALA A 44 -20.80 -6.04 9.59
CA ALA A 44 -20.84 -4.59 9.75
C ALA A 44 -22.19 -4.03 9.27
N ASN A 45 -22.68 -4.50 8.13
CA ASN A 45 -23.98 -4.10 7.60
C ASN A 45 -25.14 -4.52 8.53
N MET A 46 -25.14 -5.77 9.01
CA MET A 46 -26.15 -6.23 9.98
C MET A 46 -26.05 -5.52 11.32
N GLY A 47 -24.86 -5.10 11.72
CA GLY A 47 -24.59 -4.39 12.97
C GLY A 47 -24.89 -2.89 12.93
N GLY A 48 -25.30 -2.36 11.77
CA GLY A 48 -25.58 -0.93 11.56
C GLY A 48 -24.34 -0.07 11.76
N TYR A 49 -23.19 -0.52 11.26
CA TYR A 49 -21.96 0.25 11.21
C TYR A 49 -21.88 0.99 9.89
N ASP A 50 -21.36 2.22 9.91
CA ASP A 50 -21.16 3.04 8.72
C ASP A 50 -19.88 2.64 7.97
N ALA A 51 -18.92 2.06 8.70
CA ALA A 51 -17.68 1.55 8.12
C ALA A 51 -17.08 0.35 8.88
N VAL A 52 -16.19 -0.36 8.20
CA VAL A 52 -15.33 -1.40 8.79
C VAL A 52 -13.87 -1.16 8.41
N ILE A 53 -12.97 -1.20 9.39
CA ILE A 53 -11.52 -1.15 9.20
C ILE A 53 -10.97 -2.57 9.34
N PHE A 54 -10.36 -3.08 8.29
CA PHE A 54 -9.59 -4.33 8.34
C PHE A 54 -8.14 -3.99 8.68
N ALA A 55 -7.69 -4.42 9.85
CA ALA A 55 -6.34 -4.15 10.35
C ALA A 55 -5.52 -5.45 10.38
N GLY A 56 -4.51 -5.58 9.52
CA GLY A 56 -3.72 -6.80 9.40
C GLY A 56 -2.24 -6.56 9.11
N PHE A 57 -1.39 -7.53 9.45
CA PHE A 57 0.02 -7.52 9.07
C PHE A 57 0.21 -7.75 7.56
N ALA A 58 -0.72 -8.47 6.94
CA ALA A 58 -0.73 -8.76 5.51
C ALA A 58 -2.18 -8.94 5.01
N PHE A 59 -2.36 -8.86 3.69
CA PHE A 59 -3.64 -9.07 3.00
C PHE A 59 -3.42 -9.97 1.79
N GLN A 60 -4.37 -10.86 1.51
CA GLN A 60 -4.41 -11.58 0.23
C GLN A 60 -4.77 -10.61 -0.89
N ALA A 61 -4.27 -10.84 -2.11
CA ALA A 61 -4.53 -9.95 -3.24
C ALA A 61 -6.04 -9.81 -3.51
N GLU A 62 -6.79 -10.91 -3.41
CA GLU A 62 -8.24 -10.94 -3.57
C GLU A 62 -8.96 -10.23 -2.42
N ALA A 63 -8.36 -10.17 -1.23
CA ALA A 63 -8.91 -9.43 -0.09
C ALA A 63 -8.71 -7.92 -0.26
N GLN A 64 -7.54 -7.51 -0.77
CA GLN A 64 -7.25 -6.11 -1.12
C GLN A 64 -8.23 -5.62 -2.18
N GLN A 65 -8.36 -6.38 -3.28
CA GLN A 65 -9.34 -6.08 -4.33
C GLN A 65 -10.76 -6.00 -3.78
N ALA A 66 -11.17 -6.92 -2.90
CA ALA A 66 -12.50 -6.87 -2.30
C ALA A 66 -12.72 -5.65 -1.40
N ILE A 67 -11.68 -5.08 -0.78
CA ILE A 67 -11.81 -3.85 0.02
C ILE A 67 -11.86 -2.62 -0.89
N THR A 68 -11.05 -2.58 -1.95
CA THR A 68 -10.91 -1.43 -2.86
C THR A 68 -12.07 -1.35 -3.88
N ASP A 69 -12.42 -2.46 -4.52
CA ASP A 69 -13.37 -2.50 -5.64
C ASP A 69 -14.84 -2.57 -5.19
N VAL A 70 -15.11 -3.13 -4.00
CA VAL A 70 -16.49 -3.33 -3.53
C VAL A 70 -17.00 -2.06 -2.88
N GLN A 71 -17.72 -1.25 -3.67
CA GLN A 71 -18.55 -0.19 -3.14
C GLN A 71 -19.82 -0.79 -2.52
N HIS A 72 -19.76 -1.15 -1.25
CA HIS A 72 -20.95 -1.61 -0.53
C HIS A 72 -21.91 -0.43 -0.28
N PRO A 73 -23.22 -0.54 -0.54
CA PRO A 73 -24.14 0.60 -0.57
C PRO A 73 -24.27 1.37 0.76
N HIS A 74 -23.97 0.70 1.88
CA HIS A 74 -24.23 1.21 3.23
C HIS A 74 -23.01 1.19 4.16
N VAL A 75 -21.91 0.51 3.79
CA VAL A 75 -20.77 0.29 4.68
C VAL A 75 -19.50 0.57 3.92
N LYS A 76 -18.72 1.56 4.34
CA LYS A 76 -17.38 1.79 3.79
C LYS A 76 -16.40 0.76 4.34
N ALA A 77 -15.40 0.36 3.55
CA ALA A 77 -14.30 -0.44 4.06
C ALA A 77 -12.98 0.28 3.92
N PHE A 78 -12.13 0.08 4.91
CA PHE A 78 -10.78 0.63 4.94
C PHE A 78 -9.78 -0.48 5.24
N MET A 79 -8.61 -0.37 4.62
CA MET A 79 -7.47 -1.26 4.85
C MET A 79 -6.44 -0.54 5.74
N SER A 80 -6.00 -1.19 6.80
CA SER A 80 -4.93 -0.69 7.68
C SER A 80 -3.86 -1.75 7.85
N HIS A 81 -2.62 -1.37 7.54
CA HIS A 81 -1.46 -2.24 7.73
C HIS A 81 -0.89 -2.05 9.14
N ILE A 82 -0.74 -3.17 9.85
CA ILE A 82 -0.05 -3.24 11.14
C ILE A 82 1.43 -3.45 10.88
N ARG A 83 2.29 -2.64 11.50
CA ARG A 83 3.73 -2.80 11.37
C ARG A 83 4.20 -4.12 12.01
N PRO A 84 4.97 -4.96 11.30
CA PRO A 84 5.52 -6.21 11.86
C PRO A 84 6.34 -6.00 13.13
N ASP A 85 6.96 -4.83 13.28
CA ASP A 85 7.74 -4.45 14.47
C ASP A 85 6.91 -4.47 15.76
N VAL A 86 5.57 -4.36 15.67
CA VAL A 86 4.65 -4.44 16.82
C VAL A 86 4.74 -5.80 17.53
N ILE A 87 5.05 -6.86 16.79
CA ILE A 87 5.18 -8.23 17.35
C ILE A 87 6.63 -8.63 17.56
N MET A 88 7.60 -7.79 17.19
CA MET A 88 9.00 -8.10 17.41
C MET A 88 9.37 -7.89 18.88
N THR A 89 9.68 -8.98 19.54
CA THR A 89 10.18 -8.98 20.91
C THR A 89 11.67 -9.29 20.93
N ASP A 90 12.38 -8.75 21.92
CA ASP A 90 13.75 -9.11 22.19
C ASP A 90 13.85 -10.58 22.67
N VAL A 91 15.09 -11.03 22.93
CA VAL A 91 15.37 -12.39 23.42
C VAL A 91 14.75 -12.68 24.80
N ARG A 92 14.20 -11.68 25.48
CA ARG A 92 13.50 -11.78 26.78
C ARG A 92 11.99 -11.68 26.65
N GLY A 93 11.46 -11.52 25.44
CA GLY A 93 10.03 -11.36 25.19
C GLY A 93 9.51 -9.93 25.43
N GLU A 94 10.40 -8.94 25.60
CA GLU A 94 10.01 -7.54 25.71
C GLU A 94 9.90 -6.91 24.32
N SER A 95 8.86 -6.10 24.08
CA SER A 95 8.69 -5.40 22.80
C SER A 95 9.94 -4.58 22.47
N LEU A 96 10.47 -4.74 21.25
CA LEU A 96 11.60 -3.93 20.76
C LEU A 96 11.21 -2.47 20.53
N LEU A 97 9.91 -2.17 20.45
CA LEU A 97 9.39 -0.82 20.33
C LEU A 97 9.20 -0.20 21.72
N LYS A 98 9.89 0.91 21.98
CA LYS A 98 9.48 1.83 23.05
C LYS A 98 8.16 2.46 22.61
N THR A 99 7.07 2.15 23.30
CA THR A 99 5.75 2.76 23.08
C THR A 99 5.79 4.24 23.49
N THR A 100 6.33 5.10 22.63
CA THR A 100 6.02 6.54 22.67
C THR A 100 4.73 6.78 21.90
N ALA A 101 3.91 7.75 22.33
CA ALA A 101 2.66 8.14 21.67
C ALA A 101 2.82 8.50 20.18
N ASP A 102 4.06 8.74 19.75
CA ASP A 102 4.49 9.05 18.37
C ASP A 102 4.78 7.80 17.51
N SER A 103 4.75 6.61 18.10
CA SER A 103 4.82 5.35 17.35
C SER A 103 3.45 5.10 16.73
N GLN A 104 3.23 5.58 15.50
CA GLN A 104 2.03 5.19 14.74
C GLN A 104 2.13 3.69 14.40
N LEU A 105 1.61 2.85 15.30
CA LEU A 105 1.61 1.38 15.19
C LEU A 105 0.70 0.89 14.04
N PHE A 106 -0.26 1.74 13.68
CA PHE A 106 -1.20 1.57 12.58
C PHE A 106 -1.06 2.77 11.66
N SER A 107 -0.95 2.50 10.36
CA SER A 107 -1.02 3.55 9.34
C SER A 107 -2.05 3.11 8.31
N VAL A 108 -2.94 4.01 7.96
CA VAL A 108 -3.91 3.81 6.88
C VAL A 108 -3.24 4.41 5.64
N PHE A 109 -2.86 3.54 4.71
CA PHE A 109 -2.28 3.97 3.46
C PHE A 109 -3.29 3.73 2.35
N GLY A 110 -3.43 4.73 1.47
CA GLY A 110 -4.04 4.52 0.17
C GLY A 110 -3.11 3.71 -0.72
N GLU A 111 -3.69 3.16 -1.79
CA GLU A 111 -2.88 2.52 -2.83
C GLU A 111 -2.01 3.55 -3.55
N PRO A 112 -0.84 3.14 -4.08
CA PRO A 112 -0.09 3.97 -5.02
C PRO A 112 -0.97 4.50 -6.15
N ASP A 113 -0.90 5.81 -6.40
CA ASP A 113 -1.53 6.44 -7.56
C ASP A 113 -0.57 6.36 -8.74
N VAL A 114 -1.00 5.66 -9.79
CA VAL A 114 -0.15 5.20 -10.88
C VAL A 114 -0.90 5.27 -12.20
N GLU A 115 -0.23 5.79 -13.23
CA GLU A 115 -0.72 5.84 -14.59
C GLU A 115 0.08 4.88 -15.47
N LEU A 116 -0.64 4.05 -16.23
CA LEU A 116 -0.04 3.14 -17.21
C LEU A 116 -0.21 3.71 -18.61
N HIS A 117 0.90 3.93 -19.30
CA HIS A 117 0.95 4.39 -20.69
C HIS A 117 1.39 3.25 -21.61
N THR A 118 0.81 3.21 -22.80
CA THR A 118 1.19 2.27 -23.87
C THR A 118 1.90 3.06 -24.96
N ALA A 119 3.07 2.60 -25.39
CA ALA A 119 3.81 3.17 -26.51
C ALA A 119 3.50 2.43 -27.82
N GLU A 120 3.88 3.04 -28.96
CA GLU A 120 3.60 2.54 -30.31
C GLU A 120 4.25 1.18 -30.62
N ASP A 121 5.23 0.75 -29.83
CA ASP A 121 5.97 -0.50 -30.03
C ASP A 121 5.44 -1.68 -29.20
N ASP A 122 4.23 -1.59 -28.62
CA ASP A 122 3.70 -2.51 -27.61
C ASP A 122 4.55 -2.55 -26.32
N SER A 123 5.30 -1.49 -26.01
CA SER A 123 5.88 -1.32 -24.68
C SER A 123 4.96 -0.53 -23.75
N TYR A 124 5.13 -0.77 -22.46
CA TYR A 124 4.45 -0.07 -21.39
C TYR A 124 5.41 0.83 -20.67
N ARG A 125 4.86 1.91 -20.12
CA ARG A 125 5.56 2.79 -19.19
C ARG A 125 4.63 3.19 -18.07
N LEU A 126 5.15 3.24 -16.85
CA LEU A 126 4.35 3.53 -15.67
C LEU A 126 4.84 4.82 -15.01
N THR A 127 3.91 5.70 -14.67
CA THR A 127 4.17 6.95 -13.95
C THR A 127 3.60 6.83 -12.54
N LEU A 128 4.42 7.07 -11.51
CA LEU A 128 4.01 7.15 -10.12
C LEU A 128 3.67 8.61 -9.77
N ASN A 129 2.38 8.89 -9.59
CA ASN A 129 1.88 10.22 -9.24
C ASN A 129 2.08 10.50 -7.74
N GLY A 130 1.89 9.49 -6.90
CA GLY A 130 2.09 9.60 -5.46
C GLY A 130 1.54 8.41 -4.67
N VAL A 131 1.45 8.59 -3.35
CA VAL A 131 0.78 7.67 -2.43
C VAL A 131 -0.04 8.52 -1.46
N ASP A 132 -1.31 8.17 -1.26
CA ASP A 132 -2.11 8.79 -0.21
C ASP A 132 -1.71 8.21 1.15
N VAL A 133 -1.27 9.07 2.06
CA VAL A 133 -0.93 8.69 3.43
C VAL A 133 -1.91 9.37 4.36
N TYR A 134 -2.68 8.58 5.10
CA TYR A 134 -3.49 9.12 6.18
C TYR A 134 -2.64 9.24 7.45
N ASP A 135 -2.57 10.44 8.01
CA ASP A 135 -1.97 10.68 9.32
C ASP A 135 -3.05 10.51 10.41
N PRO A 136 -3.01 9.44 11.22
CA PRO A 136 -4.00 9.23 12.27
C PRO A 136 -3.90 10.21 13.44
N LEU A 137 -2.80 10.96 13.56
CA LEU A 137 -2.64 11.96 14.62
C LEU A 137 -3.29 13.29 14.25
N THR A 138 -3.30 13.66 12.96
CA THR A 138 -3.89 14.92 12.49
C THR A 138 -5.24 14.74 11.79
N GLY A 139 -5.57 13.51 11.37
CA GLY A 139 -6.77 13.22 10.58
C GLY A 139 -6.64 13.61 9.10
N ASP A 140 -5.46 14.06 8.66
CA ASP A 140 -5.26 14.51 7.29
C ASP A 140 -4.95 13.35 6.35
N VAL A 141 -5.64 13.31 5.21
CA VAL A 141 -5.21 12.54 4.04
C VAL A 141 -4.30 13.44 3.22
N GLN A 142 -3.01 13.11 3.19
CA GLN A 142 -2.05 13.83 2.37
C GLN A 142 -1.65 12.97 1.19
N SER A 143 -1.98 13.40 -0.02
CA SER A 143 -1.38 12.85 -1.24
C SER A 143 0.09 13.23 -1.23
N ALA A 144 0.94 12.28 -0.88
CA ALA A 144 2.37 12.47 -0.92
C ALA A 144 2.79 12.53 -2.39
N SER A 145 2.89 13.75 -2.93
CA SER A 145 3.73 13.98 -4.10
C SER A 145 5.15 13.56 -3.76
N GLY A 146 5.87 13.00 -4.74
CA GLY A 146 7.02 12.10 -4.53
C GLY A 146 8.27 12.59 -3.77
N GLU A 147 8.20 13.64 -2.95
CA GLU A 147 9.23 14.01 -1.96
C GLU A 147 9.20 13.12 -0.70
N ARG A 148 8.08 12.43 -0.40
CA ARG A 148 7.99 11.49 0.76
C ARG A 148 8.11 10.02 0.39
N ILE A 149 8.40 9.73 -0.88
CA ILE A 149 8.66 8.38 -1.36
C ILE A 149 10.16 8.10 -1.20
N ALA A 150 10.53 7.14 -0.36
CA ALA A 150 11.92 6.73 -0.18
C ALA A 150 12.38 5.87 -1.35
N ALA A 151 11.53 4.94 -1.78
CA ALA A 151 11.78 4.10 -2.94
C ALA A 151 10.47 3.64 -3.58
N TRP A 152 10.52 3.33 -4.87
CA TRP A 152 9.47 2.56 -5.51
C TRP A 152 10.05 1.52 -6.47
N PHE A 153 9.33 0.42 -6.62
CA PHE A 153 9.77 -0.76 -7.36
C PHE A 153 8.68 -1.20 -8.33
N LEU A 154 9.11 -1.79 -9.43
CA LEU A 154 8.24 -2.32 -10.47
C LEU A 154 8.52 -3.80 -10.69
N ASP A 155 7.46 -4.61 -10.63
CA ASP A 155 7.42 -5.97 -11.15
C ASP A 155 6.62 -5.97 -12.45
N THR A 156 7.27 -6.26 -13.58
CA THR A 156 6.68 -6.12 -14.91
C THR A 156 5.79 -7.29 -15.33
N ASP A 157 5.79 -8.39 -14.57
CA ASP A 157 4.99 -9.58 -14.86
C ASP A 157 4.55 -10.32 -13.58
N TYR A 158 3.85 -9.62 -12.70
CA TYR A 158 3.53 -10.12 -11.37
C TYR A 158 2.66 -11.38 -11.38
N ASP A 159 3.17 -12.45 -10.80
CA ASP A 159 2.55 -13.78 -10.75
C ASP A 159 1.36 -13.88 -9.78
N GLY A 160 1.12 -12.84 -8.97
CA GLY A 160 0.07 -12.80 -7.94
C GLY A 160 0.53 -13.34 -6.58
N ARG A 161 1.82 -13.70 -6.42
CA ARG A 161 2.36 -14.33 -5.21
C ARG A 161 3.63 -13.65 -4.72
N THR A 162 4.64 -13.51 -5.58
CA THR A 162 5.96 -13.02 -5.19
C THR A 162 6.30 -11.79 -6.00
N PHE A 163 6.61 -10.69 -5.30
CA PHE A 163 7.03 -9.46 -5.96
C PHE A 163 8.50 -9.60 -6.40
N ALA A 164 8.74 -9.64 -7.71
CA ALA A 164 10.06 -9.66 -8.30
C ALA A 164 10.45 -8.26 -8.78
N ILE A 165 11.47 -7.65 -8.17
CA ILE A 165 11.92 -6.30 -8.56
C ILE A 165 12.60 -6.37 -9.93
N CYS A 166 11.94 -5.83 -10.96
CA CYS A 166 12.49 -5.65 -12.30
C CYS A 166 13.12 -4.27 -12.48
N GLN A 167 12.53 -3.25 -11.86
CA GLN A 167 13.07 -1.88 -11.85
C GLN A 167 12.95 -1.28 -10.44
N ALA A 168 13.89 -0.41 -10.09
CA ALA A 168 13.98 0.22 -8.78
C ALA A 168 14.33 1.71 -8.91
N PHE A 169 13.65 2.52 -8.11
CA PHE A 169 13.73 3.96 -8.18
C PHE A 169 13.81 4.56 -6.77
N PHE A 170 14.63 5.61 -6.62
CA PHE A 170 14.95 6.30 -5.38
C PHE A 170 14.86 7.81 -5.63
N PRO A 171 13.65 8.42 -5.49
CA PRO A 171 13.44 9.83 -5.82
C PRO A 171 14.32 10.81 -5.02
N ASP A 172 14.67 10.46 -3.78
CA ASP A 172 15.59 11.25 -2.97
C ASP A 172 17.06 11.06 -3.42
N LYS A 173 17.48 11.90 -4.36
CA LYS A 173 18.88 11.96 -4.84
C LYS A 173 19.88 12.26 -3.71
N SER A 174 19.45 12.94 -2.65
CA SER A 174 20.34 13.38 -1.58
C SER A 174 20.90 12.21 -0.76
N ALA A 175 20.09 11.15 -0.58
CA ALA A 175 20.45 9.93 0.12
C ALA A 175 21.65 9.20 -0.52
N TRP A 176 21.87 9.37 -1.83
CA TRP A 176 22.86 8.61 -2.61
C TRP A 176 24.02 9.47 -3.14
N ASN A 177 24.08 10.76 -2.80
CA ASN A 177 25.15 11.68 -3.23
C ASN A 177 26.57 11.15 -2.95
N LYS A 178 26.76 10.44 -1.83
CA LYS A 178 28.05 9.80 -1.49
C LYS A 178 28.36 8.61 -2.39
N LEU A 179 27.34 7.80 -2.71
CA LEU A 179 27.47 6.64 -3.59
C LEU A 179 27.71 7.09 -5.04
N GLN A 180 26.97 8.08 -5.53
CA GLN A 180 27.20 8.66 -6.86
C GLN A 180 28.63 9.20 -6.99
N ARG A 181 29.13 9.95 -6.00
CA ARG A 181 30.53 10.43 -6.00
C ARG A 181 31.55 9.28 -6.02
N ALA A 182 31.26 8.17 -5.35
CA ALA A 182 32.14 7.00 -5.32
C ALA A 182 32.11 6.19 -6.63
N LEU A 183 30.98 6.19 -7.34
CA LEU A 183 30.75 5.41 -8.57
C LEU A 183 30.82 6.23 -9.86
N LYS A 184 31.10 7.54 -9.77
CA LYS A 184 31.14 8.49 -10.89
C LYS A 184 32.08 8.12 -12.04
N SER A 185 33.05 7.24 -11.82
CA SER A 185 33.94 6.72 -12.87
C SER A 185 33.40 5.49 -13.60
N THR A 186 32.30 4.89 -13.12
CA THR A 186 31.80 3.57 -13.55
C THR A 186 30.36 3.62 -14.07
N ILE A 187 29.54 4.58 -13.63
CA ILE A 187 28.13 4.71 -14.00
C ILE A 187 27.88 6.13 -14.51
N ASP A 188 27.19 6.24 -15.65
CA ASP A 188 26.83 7.50 -16.30
C ASP A 188 25.84 8.31 -15.42
N ASP A 189 25.95 9.63 -15.44
CA ASP A 189 25.05 10.53 -14.71
C ASP A 189 23.59 10.37 -15.20
N GLU A 190 23.38 10.01 -16.48
CA GLU A 190 22.05 9.72 -17.04
C GLU A 190 21.37 8.50 -16.38
N VAL A 191 22.14 7.47 -16.04
CA VAL A 191 21.62 6.27 -15.34
C VAL A 191 21.20 6.62 -13.90
N PHE A 192 21.92 7.53 -13.25
CA PHE A 192 21.53 8.02 -11.93
C PHE A 192 20.27 8.87 -11.98
N ASP A 193 20.08 9.68 -13.01
CA ASP A 193 18.85 10.47 -13.18
C ASP A 193 17.64 9.56 -13.41
N GLN A 194 17.80 8.47 -14.17
CA GLN A 194 16.76 7.44 -14.33
C GLN A 194 16.37 6.80 -13.00
N LEU A 195 17.33 6.52 -12.10
CA LEU A 195 17.02 5.98 -10.76
C LEU A 195 16.19 6.95 -9.92
N THR A 196 16.28 8.26 -10.16
CA THR A 196 15.49 9.26 -9.42
C THR A 196 14.12 9.54 -10.04
N SER A 197 13.82 8.91 -11.18
CA SER A 197 12.60 9.11 -11.94
C SER A 197 11.36 8.63 -11.20
N ARG A 198 10.23 9.30 -11.45
CA ARG A 198 8.88 8.82 -11.12
C ARG A 198 8.23 8.03 -12.25
N GLU A 199 8.92 7.98 -13.39
CA GLU A 199 8.50 7.33 -14.60
C GLU A 199 9.42 6.12 -14.84
N SER A 200 8.81 4.97 -15.13
CA SER A 200 9.54 3.73 -15.36
C SER A 200 10.35 3.77 -16.65
N LEU A 201 11.33 2.89 -16.77
CA LEU A 201 11.88 2.56 -18.08
C LEU A 201 10.83 1.75 -18.87
N PRO A 202 10.82 1.85 -20.22
CA PRO A 202 9.95 1.03 -21.05
C PRO A 202 10.10 -0.46 -20.74
N PHE A 203 8.98 -1.19 -20.67
CA PHE A 203 8.97 -2.63 -20.44
C PHE A 203 7.94 -3.34 -21.33
N LYS A 204 8.13 -4.64 -21.53
CA LYS A 204 7.12 -5.51 -22.16
C LYS A 204 6.34 -6.24 -21.09
N GLY A 205 5.04 -6.40 -21.28
CA GLY A 205 4.24 -7.27 -20.42
C GLY A 205 4.63 -8.73 -20.64
N GLY A 206 4.78 -9.49 -19.56
CA GLY A 206 5.07 -10.92 -19.64
C GLY A 206 3.81 -11.78 -19.73
N ASP A 207 3.94 -13.05 -19.34
CA ASP A 207 2.93 -14.10 -19.50
C ASP A 207 1.75 -13.92 -18.53
N HIS A 208 2.00 -13.36 -17.35
CA HIS A 208 0.97 -13.10 -16.33
C HIS A 208 0.15 -11.85 -16.61
N ARG A 209 0.60 -10.99 -17.52
CA ARG A 209 -0.15 -9.83 -18.03
C ARG A 209 -0.59 -8.86 -16.94
N ARG A 210 0.22 -8.75 -15.88
CA ARG A 210 -0.01 -7.85 -14.75
C ARG A 210 1.29 -7.19 -14.36
N VAL A 211 1.21 -5.93 -13.98
CA VAL A 211 2.32 -5.19 -13.40
C VAL A 211 2.00 -4.90 -11.94
N ALA A 212 2.99 -4.99 -11.05
CA ALA A 212 2.84 -4.56 -9.67
C ALA A 212 3.81 -3.41 -9.36
N VAL A 213 3.29 -2.40 -8.67
CA VAL A 213 4.05 -1.24 -8.20
C VAL A 213 4.08 -1.29 -6.69
N LYS A 214 5.28 -1.25 -6.12
CA LYS A 214 5.50 -1.22 -4.68
C LYS A 214 6.16 0.08 -4.29
N VAL A 215 5.63 0.77 -3.30
CA VAL A 215 6.16 2.05 -2.81
C VAL A 215 6.54 1.92 -1.35
N ILE A 216 7.71 2.43 -1.00
CA ILE A 216 8.23 2.54 0.35
C ILE A 216 8.31 4.01 0.74
N ASP A 217 7.68 4.39 1.85
CA ASP A 217 7.78 5.75 2.38
C ASP A 217 9.07 5.98 3.19
N GLN A 218 9.35 7.23 3.57
CA GLN A 218 10.50 7.62 4.41
C GLN A 218 10.54 6.95 5.79
N ARG A 219 9.45 6.34 6.22
CA ARG A 219 9.30 5.68 7.52
C ARG A 219 9.41 4.16 7.39
N GLY A 220 9.66 3.64 6.18
CA GLY A 220 9.78 2.22 5.87
C GLY A 220 8.46 1.48 5.68
N ASN A 221 7.33 2.20 5.61
CA ASN A 221 6.05 1.57 5.33
C ASN A 221 5.96 1.18 3.86
N GLU A 222 5.38 0.01 3.59
CA GLU A 222 5.22 -0.54 2.24
C GLU A 222 3.74 -0.57 1.83
N VAL A 223 3.47 -0.13 0.61
CA VAL A 223 2.20 -0.37 -0.08
C VAL A 223 2.44 -0.86 -1.49
N MET A 224 1.48 -1.61 -2.03
CA MET A 224 1.56 -2.18 -3.37
C MET A 224 0.24 -2.04 -4.10
N ARG A 225 0.30 -1.81 -5.41
CA ARG A 225 -0.83 -1.85 -6.33
C ARG A 225 -0.53 -2.76 -7.50
N VAL A 226 -1.51 -3.57 -7.89
CA VAL A 226 -1.41 -4.45 -9.07
C VAL A 226 -2.33 -3.92 -10.16
N ILE A 227 -1.81 -3.82 -11.38
CA ILE A 227 -2.51 -3.32 -12.55
C ILE A 227 -2.52 -4.41 -13.63
N PRO A 228 -3.69 -4.83 -14.13
CA PRO A 228 -3.76 -5.70 -15.30
C PRO A 228 -3.36 -4.93 -16.56
N LEU A 229 -2.50 -5.51 -17.39
CA LEU A 229 -2.07 -4.93 -18.68
C LEU A 229 -3.12 -5.13 -19.79
N ASP A 230 -4.21 -5.84 -19.48
CA ASP A 230 -5.25 -6.28 -20.42
C ASP A 230 -6.42 -5.30 -20.54
N ARG A 231 -6.39 -4.21 -19.76
CA ARG A 231 -7.45 -3.20 -19.77
C ARG A 231 -6.90 -1.86 -20.25
N MET A 232 -7.34 -1.45 -21.44
CA MET A 232 -7.60 -0.03 -21.68
C MET A 232 -8.69 0.42 -20.70
N VAL A 233 -8.32 0.90 -19.51
CA VAL A 233 -9.23 1.73 -18.70
C VAL A 233 -8.90 3.17 -19.02
N THR A 234 -9.62 3.73 -20.00
CA THR A 234 -9.70 5.18 -20.15
C THR A 234 -10.57 5.68 -19.01
N TYR A 235 -9.97 6.35 -18.02
CA TYR A 235 -10.75 7.22 -17.14
C TYR A 235 -11.01 8.52 -17.92
N SER A 236 -12.26 8.72 -18.33
CA SER A 236 -12.79 9.97 -18.86
C SER A 236 -13.37 10.82 -17.74
#